data_AF-A0A367GSL4-F1
#
_entry.id   AF-A0A367GSL4-F1
#
_cell.length_a   1.000
_cell.length_b   1.000
_cell.length_c   1.000
_cell.angle_alpha   90.00
_cell.angle_beta   90.00
_cell.angle_gamma   90.00
#
_symmetry.space_group_name_H-M   'P 1'
#
loop_
_entity.id
_entity.type
_entity.pdbx_description
1 polymer ?
#
loop_
_entity_poly.entity_id
_entity_poly.type
_entity_poly.pdbx_seq_one_letter_code
_entity_poly.pdbx_strand_id
1 'polypeptide(L)'
;MQYLRRHTLQKLIIMKKVMLMIAFVAGIGTIASAQTRQHKTPQQRAEAMTNRLNEKLKLTADQSARVNSILLAQAASIDSLKAAAPQGDKKGNRGAFKSVFENTDRQLSTVLNAEQQKAYAALKTERKGKIKDGFKAHRKHKAPEERAAMVTKKLEKKLNLSADQSAKVSAILLAQATRMDSLKANKAQGDRTKNHAAFKGIRQNTDEQLSAVFNADQKKAYEEMKAARKEKMKERRGAAVQKAG
;
A
#
# COMPACT_ATOMS: atom_id res chain seq x y z
N MET A 1 -64.60 35.92 -11.99
CA MET A 1 -63.77 34.75 -12.39
C MET A 1 -62.73 35.07 -13.48
N GLN A 2 -62.09 36.26 -13.51
CA GLN A 2 -61.01 36.56 -14.48
C GLN A 2 -59.67 36.96 -13.84
N TYR A 3 -59.61 37.16 -12.52
CA TYR A 3 -58.36 37.53 -11.83
C TYR A 3 -57.48 36.34 -11.43
N LEU A 4 -58.03 35.14 -11.21
CA LEU A 4 -57.23 33.97 -10.80
C LEU A 4 -56.48 33.26 -11.94
N ARG A 5 -56.71 33.59 -13.22
CA ARG A 5 -55.95 33.00 -14.36
C ARG A 5 -54.74 33.81 -14.79
N ARG A 6 -54.63 35.10 -14.45
CA ARG A 6 -53.45 35.91 -14.83
C ARG A 6 -52.22 35.59 -13.97
N HIS A 7 -52.42 35.18 -12.72
CA HIS A 7 -51.33 34.94 -11.77
C HIS A 7 -50.58 33.61 -11.98
N THR A 8 -51.21 32.62 -12.61
CA THR A 8 -50.59 31.33 -12.95
C THR A 8 -49.76 31.39 -14.24
N LEU A 9 -50.15 32.23 -15.20
CA LEU A 9 -49.43 32.39 -16.46
C LEU A 9 -48.13 33.21 -16.32
N GLN A 10 -48.07 34.16 -15.38
CA GLN A 10 -46.85 34.94 -15.13
C GLN A 10 -45.74 34.11 -14.45
N LYS A 11 -46.10 33.19 -13.55
CA LYS A 11 -45.17 32.23 -12.92
C LYS A 11 -44.64 31.18 -13.90
N LEU A 12 -45.47 30.76 -14.87
CA LEU A 12 -45.08 29.80 -15.90
C LEU A 12 -44.08 30.41 -16.92
N ILE A 13 -44.21 31.70 -17.24
CA ILE A 13 -43.28 32.43 -18.13
C ILE A 13 -41.93 32.70 -17.45
N ILE A 14 -41.91 32.99 -16.14
CA ILE A 14 -40.67 33.18 -15.37
C ILE A 14 -39.91 31.85 -15.19
N MET A 15 -40.60 30.73 -14.92
CA MET A 15 -39.93 29.41 -14.84
C MET A 15 -39.38 28.90 -16.17
N LYS A 16 -40.01 29.21 -17.31
CA LYS A 16 -39.52 28.82 -18.65
C LYS A 16 -38.24 29.58 -19.06
N LYS A 17 -38.11 30.84 -18.64
CA LYS A 17 -36.90 31.65 -18.88
C LYS A 17 -35.72 31.27 -17.96
N VAL A 18 -36.00 30.76 -16.77
CA VAL A 18 -34.97 30.22 -15.84
C VAL A 18 -34.52 28.81 -16.28
N MET A 19 -35.39 28.00 -16.88
CA MET A 19 -35.03 26.67 -17.41
C MET A 19 -34.21 26.71 -18.72
N LEU A 20 -34.18 27.83 -19.43
CA LEU A 20 -33.41 28.00 -20.69
C LEU A 20 -32.08 28.75 -20.49
N MET A 21 -31.63 28.92 -19.24
CA MET A 21 -30.33 29.50 -18.88
C MET A 21 -29.45 28.52 -18.06
N ILE A 22 -29.67 27.21 -18.21
CA ILE A 22 -28.83 26.15 -17.60
C ILE A 22 -28.21 25.23 -18.68
N ALA A 23 -28.53 25.46 -19.95
CA ALA A 23 -27.86 24.82 -21.08
C ALA A 23 -26.99 25.86 -21.78
N PHE A 24 -25.72 25.97 -21.36
CA PHE A 24 -24.51 26.26 -22.16
C PHE A 24 -23.38 26.86 -21.29
N VAL A 25 -22.83 26.06 -20.38
CA VAL A 25 -21.41 26.23 -19.99
C VAL A 25 -20.73 24.91 -20.28
N ALA A 26 -20.23 24.83 -21.50
CA ALA A 26 -19.24 23.86 -21.93
C ALA A 26 -17.94 24.11 -21.15
N GLY A 27 -17.38 23.05 -20.59
CA GLY A 27 -16.07 23.05 -19.95
C GLY A 27 -15.59 21.63 -19.79
N ILE A 28 -14.91 21.11 -20.81
CA ILE A 28 -14.24 19.81 -20.83
C ILE A 28 -13.27 19.75 -19.65
N GLY A 29 -13.59 18.89 -18.68
CA GLY A 29 -12.67 18.46 -17.64
C GLY A 29 -12.66 16.94 -17.62
N THR A 30 -11.86 16.32 -18.48
CA THR A 30 -11.44 14.93 -18.27
C THR A 30 -10.52 14.88 -17.06
N ILE A 31 -11.09 14.92 -15.85
CA ILE A 31 -10.33 14.59 -14.66
C ILE A 31 -10.13 13.08 -14.70
N ALA A 32 -8.96 12.68 -15.18
CA ALA A 32 -8.38 11.38 -14.88
C ALA A 32 -8.23 11.27 -13.35
N SER A 33 -9.28 10.84 -12.67
CA SER A 33 -9.22 10.40 -11.28
C SER A 33 -8.43 9.08 -11.26
N ALA A 34 -7.10 9.18 -11.30
CA ALA A 34 -6.27 8.19 -10.64
C ALA A 34 -6.86 8.04 -9.23
N GLN A 35 -7.39 6.85 -8.89
CA GLN A 35 -8.08 6.60 -7.62
C GLN A 35 -7.19 7.02 -6.43
N THR A 36 -7.30 8.27 -6.02
CA THR A 36 -6.89 8.77 -4.72
C THR A 36 -7.85 8.07 -3.77
N ARG A 37 -7.44 6.93 -3.24
CA ARG A 37 -8.14 6.33 -2.10
C ARG A 37 -8.16 7.40 -1.01
N GLN A 38 -9.30 8.06 -0.84
CA GLN A 38 -9.46 9.11 0.14
C GLN A 38 -9.04 8.56 1.50
N HIS A 39 -8.07 9.22 2.13
CA HIS A 39 -7.62 8.81 3.46
C HIS A 39 -8.75 9.04 4.45
N LYS A 40 -9.17 7.97 5.16
CA LYS A 40 -10.19 8.08 6.20
C LYS A 40 -9.73 9.06 7.30
N THR A 41 -10.61 9.96 7.70
CA THR A 41 -10.37 10.88 8.84
C THR A 41 -10.23 10.09 10.15
N PRO A 42 -9.62 10.66 11.20
CA PRO A 42 -9.59 10.03 12.53
C PRO A 42 -10.96 9.55 13.01
N GLN A 43 -12.00 10.36 12.79
CA GLN A 43 -13.39 10.09 13.14
C GLN A 43 -13.91 8.84 12.39
N GLN A 44 -13.78 8.82 11.06
CA GLN A 44 -14.22 7.68 10.25
C GLN A 44 -13.46 6.38 10.59
N ARG A 45 -12.21 6.47 11.03
CA ARG A 45 -11.44 5.30 11.47
C ARG A 45 -11.91 4.80 12.84
N ALA A 46 -12.15 5.72 13.77
CA ALA A 46 -12.67 5.40 15.09
C ALA A 46 -14.04 4.72 14.97
N GLU A 47 -14.99 5.34 14.25
CA GLU A 47 -16.32 4.79 14.01
C GLU A 47 -16.27 3.39 13.38
N ALA A 48 -15.47 3.21 12.32
CA ALA A 48 -15.34 1.92 11.66
C ALA A 48 -14.76 0.84 12.59
N MET A 49 -13.87 1.22 13.52
CA MET A 49 -13.31 0.29 14.50
C MET A 49 -14.28 0.01 15.64
N THR A 50 -15.03 1.02 16.11
CA THR A 50 -16.12 0.87 17.08
C THR A 50 -17.17 -0.08 16.55
N ASN A 51 -17.63 0.08 15.31
CA ASN A 51 -18.64 -0.79 14.70
C ASN A 51 -18.18 -2.25 14.67
N ARG A 52 -16.91 -2.50 14.32
CA ARG A 52 -16.33 -3.85 14.35
C ARG A 52 -16.25 -4.43 15.75
N LEU A 53 -15.90 -3.62 16.75
CA LEU A 53 -15.89 -4.07 18.14
C LEU A 53 -17.31 -4.33 18.64
N ASN A 54 -18.27 -3.50 18.27
CA ASN A 54 -19.66 -3.72 18.62
C ASN A 54 -20.22 -5.02 18.02
N GLU A 55 -19.95 -5.28 16.74
CA GLU A 55 -20.36 -6.54 16.08
C GLU A 55 -19.84 -7.78 16.80
N LYS A 56 -18.60 -7.73 17.29
CA LYS A 56 -17.88 -8.87 17.90
C LYS A 56 -18.07 -8.99 19.41
N LEU A 57 -18.26 -7.88 20.12
CA LEU A 57 -18.35 -7.83 21.58
C LEU A 57 -19.76 -7.53 22.08
N LYS A 58 -20.70 -7.21 21.19
CA LYS A 58 -22.09 -6.84 21.53
C LYS A 58 -22.11 -5.75 22.60
N LEU A 59 -21.50 -4.61 22.29
CA LEU A 59 -21.38 -3.50 23.22
C LEU A 59 -22.75 -2.86 23.44
N THR A 60 -23.03 -2.39 24.64
CA THR A 60 -24.19 -1.52 24.88
C THR A 60 -24.01 -0.17 24.17
N ALA A 61 -25.08 0.63 24.09
CA ALA A 61 -25.00 1.99 23.53
C ALA A 61 -23.96 2.84 24.27
N ASP A 62 -23.99 2.80 25.61
CA ASP A 62 -23.05 3.55 26.46
C ASP A 62 -21.62 3.06 26.31
N GLN A 63 -21.40 1.74 26.25
CA GLN A 63 -20.09 1.18 26.00
C GLN A 63 -19.57 1.58 24.61
N SER A 64 -20.41 1.53 23.59
CA SER A 64 -20.06 1.91 22.22
C SER A 64 -19.64 3.37 22.13
N ALA A 65 -20.34 4.29 22.82
CA ALA A 65 -19.97 5.69 22.88
C ALA A 65 -18.59 5.91 23.54
N ARG A 66 -18.34 5.25 24.67
CA ARG A 66 -17.04 5.33 25.38
C ARG A 66 -15.90 4.72 24.56
N VAL A 67 -16.13 3.57 23.93
CA VAL A 67 -15.18 2.91 23.02
C VAL A 67 -14.85 3.82 21.84
N ASN A 68 -15.84 4.48 21.24
CA ASN A 68 -15.61 5.40 20.13
C ASN A 68 -14.73 6.58 20.53
N SER A 69 -14.96 7.16 21.71
CA SER A 69 -14.14 8.26 22.23
C SER A 69 -12.67 7.83 22.44
N ILE A 70 -12.45 6.64 23.03
CA ILE A 70 -11.12 6.06 23.21
C ILE A 70 -10.42 5.84 21.86
N LEU A 71 -11.13 5.32 20.86
CA LEU A 71 -10.59 5.05 19.53
C LEU A 71 -10.37 6.31 18.70
N LEU A 72 -11.15 7.36 18.94
CA LEU A 72 -10.92 8.69 18.35
C LEU A 72 -9.63 9.30 18.88
N ALA A 73 -9.42 9.25 20.20
CA ALA A 73 -8.17 9.69 20.82
C ALA A 73 -6.97 8.90 20.26
N GLN A 74 -7.09 7.57 20.16
CA GLN A 74 -6.08 6.73 19.52
C GLN A 74 -5.79 7.17 18.08
N ALA A 75 -6.82 7.38 17.28
CA ALA A 75 -6.68 7.75 15.87
C ALA A 75 -6.03 9.13 15.70
N ALA A 76 -6.34 10.08 16.58
CA ALA A 76 -5.73 11.40 16.61
C ALA A 76 -4.25 11.34 17.04
N SER A 77 -3.92 10.58 18.10
CA SER A 77 -2.53 10.38 18.54
C SER A 77 -1.69 9.72 17.45
N ILE A 78 -2.25 8.75 16.73
CA ILE A 78 -1.57 8.10 15.60
C ILE A 78 -1.29 9.11 14.48
N ASP A 79 -2.23 10.00 14.15
CA ASP A 79 -2.01 10.98 13.09
C ASP A 79 -1.02 12.05 13.52
N SER A 80 -1.05 12.50 14.77
CA SER A 80 -0.02 13.37 15.34
C SER A 80 1.36 12.72 15.29
N LEU A 81 1.51 11.46 15.70
CA LEU A 81 2.78 10.74 15.62
C LEU A 81 3.28 10.56 14.18
N LYS A 82 2.37 10.37 13.22
CA LYS A 82 2.74 10.29 11.79
C LYS A 82 3.17 11.65 11.24
N ALA A 83 2.51 12.74 11.67
CA ALA A 83 2.83 14.09 11.25
C ALA A 83 4.13 14.60 11.88
N ALA A 84 4.40 14.24 13.14
CA ALA A 84 5.59 14.63 13.89
C ALA A 84 6.84 13.81 13.55
N ALA A 85 6.69 12.70 12.81
CA ALA A 85 7.80 11.83 12.45
C ALA A 85 8.68 12.45 11.34
N PRO A 86 9.96 12.79 11.59
CA PRO A 86 10.88 13.10 10.50
C PRO A 86 11.08 11.84 9.65
N GLN A 87 11.09 12.01 8.33
CA GLN A 87 11.19 10.88 7.42
C GLN A 87 12.52 10.14 7.55
N GLY A 88 12.48 8.98 8.18
CA GLY A 88 13.65 8.13 8.36
C GLY A 88 13.68 7.46 9.72
N ASP A 89 13.10 8.08 10.75
CA ASP A 89 13.06 7.49 12.09
C ASP A 89 11.84 6.58 12.29
N LYS A 90 11.88 5.45 11.59
CA LYS A 90 10.87 4.39 11.72
C LYS A 90 11.00 3.61 13.05
N LYS A 91 12.12 3.77 13.78
CA LYS A 91 12.39 3.03 15.02
C LYS A 91 11.88 3.77 16.26
N GLY A 92 12.14 5.06 16.40
CA GLY A 92 11.63 5.89 17.51
C GLY A 92 10.10 5.88 17.58
N ASN A 93 9.46 6.02 16.42
CA ASN A 93 7.99 5.98 16.31
C ASN A 93 7.37 4.63 16.69
N ARG A 94 8.10 3.51 16.56
CA ARG A 94 7.55 2.19 16.92
C ARG A 94 7.24 2.10 18.41
N GLY A 95 8.08 2.68 19.27
CA GLY A 95 7.86 2.75 20.71
C GLY A 95 6.65 3.61 21.04
N ALA A 96 6.55 4.79 20.44
CA ALA A 96 5.42 5.70 20.63
C ALA A 96 4.09 5.09 20.16
N PHE A 97 4.06 4.47 18.98
CA PHE A 97 2.88 3.73 18.51
C PHE A 97 2.49 2.61 19.48
N LYS A 98 3.47 1.83 19.94
CA LYS A 98 3.23 0.75 20.91
C LYS A 98 2.58 1.29 22.19
N SER A 99 3.10 2.38 22.74
CA SER A 99 2.55 3.03 23.93
C SER A 99 1.10 3.48 23.73
N VAL A 100 0.79 4.12 22.59
CA VAL A 100 -0.59 4.50 22.23
C VAL A 100 -1.50 3.27 22.21
N PHE A 101 -1.08 2.18 21.56
CA PHE A 101 -1.87 0.94 21.52
C PHE A 101 -2.08 0.31 22.91
N GLU A 102 -1.06 0.29 23.77
CA GLU A 102 -1.16 -0.25 25.13
C GLU A 102 -2.07 0.59 26.01
N ASN A 103 -2.00 1.93 25.91
CA ASN A 103 -2.88 2.81 26.65
C ASN A 103 -4.34 2.65 26.20
N THR A 104 -4.59 2.59 24.89
CA THR A 104 -5.92 2.29 24.34
C THR A 104 -6.44 0.95 24.87
N ASP A 105 -5.61 -0.10 24.89
CA ASP A 105 -6.00 -1.42 25.38
C ASP A 105 -6.43 -1.36 26.86
N ARG A 106 -5.67 -0.63 27.69
CA ARG A 106 -5.98 -0.41 29.10
C ARG A 106 -7.32 0.32 29.26
N GLN A 107 -7.54 1.40 28.51
CA GLN A 107 -8.80 2.17 28.57
C GLN A 107 -9.99 1.37 28.07
N LEU A 108 -9.83 0.54 27.03
CA LEU A 108 -10.92 -0.33 26.58
C LEU A 108 -11.27 -1.36 27.66
N SER A 109 -10.29 -1.93 28.36
CA SER A 109 -10.56 -2.93 29.40
C SER A 109 -11.43 -2.43 30.54
N THR A 110 -11.38 -1.13 30.88
CA THR A 110 -12.23 -0.57 31.95
C THR A 110 -13.68 -0.32 31.53
N VAL A 111 -13.96 -0.32 30.23
CA VAL A 111 -15.32 -0.14 29.67
C VAL A 111 -16.02 -1.49 29.45
N LEU A 112 -15.25 -2.55 29.23
CA LEU A 112 -15.75 -3.89 28.93
C LEU A 112 -16.03 -4.69 30.20
N ASN A 113 -17.11 -5.46 30.20
CA ASN A 113 -17.39 -6.44 31.25
C ASN A 113 -16.50 -7.70 31.10
N ALA A 114 -16.58 -8.62 32.06
CA ALA A 114 -15.71 -9.81 32.10
C ALA A 114 -15.81 -10.68 30.82
N GLU A 115 -17.01 -10.92 30.31
CA GLU A 115 -17.21 -11.72 29.09
C GLU A 115 -16.64 -11.03 27.85
N GLN A 116 -16.89 -9.72 27.72
CA GLN A 116 -16.40 -8.90 26.63
C GLN A 116 -14.87 -8.78 26.65
N GLN A 117 -14.25 -8.69 27.84
CA GLN A 117 -12.80 -8.70 27.98
C GLN A 117 -12.20 -10.01 27.48
N LYS A 118 -12.82 -11.16 27.80
CA LYS A 118 -12.41 -12.48 27.30
C LYS A 118 -12.49 -12.53 25.76
N ALA A 119 -13.60 -12.10 25.19
CA ALA A 119 -13.78 -12.03 23.74
C ALA A 119 -12.77 -11.08 23.07
N TYR A 120 -12.50 -9.93 23.69
CA TYR A 120 -11.52 -8.97 23.19
C TYR A 120 -10.08 -9.51 23.24
N ALA A 121 -9.70 -10.22 24.30
CA ALA A 121 -8.41 -10.90 24.40
C ALA A 121 -8.24 -11.97 23.30
N ALA A 122 -9.30 -12.73 23.00
CA ALA A 122 -9.29 -13.70 21.91
C ALA A 122 -9.09 -13.01 20.54
N LEU A 123 -9.81 -11.92 20.27
CA LEU A 123 -9.65 -11.13 19.03
C LEU A 123 -8.22 -10.57 18.88
N LYS A 124 -7.60 -10.10 19.97
CA LYS A 124 -6.20 -9.63 19.96
C LYS A 124 -5.25 -10.77 19.60
N THR A 125 -5.45 -11.94 20.18
CA THR A 125 -4.62 -13.13 19.93
C THR A 125 -4.75 -13.60 18.49
N GLU A 126 -5.97 -13.70 17.96
CA GLU A 126 -6.23 -14.06 16.56
C GLU A 126 -5.57 -13.07 15.61
N ARG A 127 -5.73 -11.76 15.85
CA ARG A 127 -5.10 -10.71 15.03
C ARG A 127 -3.57 -10.83 15.06
N LYS A 128 -2.98 -11.05 16.24
CA LYS A 128 -1.52 -11.26 16.39
C LYS A 128 -1.07 -12.51 15.63
N GLY A 129 -1.85 -13.60 15.68
CA GLY A 129 -1.63 -14.81 14.90
C GLY A 129 -1.61 -14.54 13.39
N LYS A 130 -2.68 -13.93 12.86
CA LYS A 130 -2.78 -13.57 11.43
C LYS A 130 -1.65 -12.65 10.97
N ILE A 131 -1.23 -11.68 11.78
CA ILE A 131 -0.08 -10.84 11.48
C ILE A 131 1.22 -11.66 11.46
N LYS A 132 1.42 -12.53 12.44
CA LYS A 132 2.59 -13.42 12.52
C LYS A 132 2.64 -14.36 11.31
N ASP A 133 1.51 -14.93 10.92
CA ASP A 133 1.43 -15.88 9.81
C ASP A 133 1.52 -15.16 8.46
N GLY A 134 0.95 -13.97 8.31
CA GLY A 134 1.19 -13.13 7.14
C GLY A 134 2.67 -12.73 7.01
N PHE A 135 3.33 -12.41 8.12
CA PHE A 135 4.77 -12.13 8.14
C PHE A 135 5.61 -13.37 7.81
N LYS A 136 5.23 -14.56 8.32
CA LYS A 136 5.87 -15.84 7.96
C LYS A 136 5.66 -16.18 6.48
N ALA A 137 4.45 -15.98 5.94
CA ALA A 137 4.14 -16.21 4.53
C ALA A 137 4.96 -15.28 3.62
N HIS A 138 5.13 -14.01 4.00
CA HIS A 138 6.05 -13.09 3.32
C HIS A 138 7.53 -13.43 3.51
N ARG A 139 7.88 -14.20 4.54
CA ARG A 139 9.24 -14.67 4.84
C ARG A 139 9.57 -16.04 4.25
N LYS A 140 8.63 -16.78 3.64
CA LYS A 140 8.99 -17.97 2.86
C LYS A 140 9.88 -17.51 1.71
N HIS A 141 11.19 -17.69 1.89
CA HIS A 141 12.16 -17.47 0.84
C HIS A 141 11.78 -18.40 -0.31
N LYS A 142 11.31 -17.81 -1.41
CA LYS A 142 11.10 -18.58 -2.63
C LYS A 142 12.42 -19.24 -3.01
N ALA A 143 12.36 -20.53 -3.29
CA ALA A 143 13.52 -21.30 -3.74
C ALA A 143 14.14 -20.61 -4.98
N PRO A 144 15.46 -20.73 -5.20
CA PRO A 144 16.12 -20.17 -6.37
C PRO A 144 15.39 -20.46 -7.69
N GLU A 145 14.87 -21.67 -7.83
CA GLU A 145 14.13 -22.19 -8.98
C GLU A 145 12.83 -21.42 -9.19
N GLU A 146 12.03 -21.24 -8.14
CA GLU A 146 10.78 -20.49 -8.22
C GLU A 146 11.02 -19.01 -8.57
N ARG A 147 12.10 -18.42 -8.05
CA ARG A 147 12.48 -17.04 -8.36
C ARG A 147 12.90 -16.90 -9.81
N ALA A 148 13.74 -17.82 -10.30
CA ALA A 148 14.16 -17.87 -11.69
C ALA A 148 12.95 -18.02 -12.62
N ALA A 149 12.11 -19.03 -12.40
CA ALA A 149 10.92 -19.31 -13.21
C ALA A 149 9.97 -18.11 -13.32
N MET A 150 9.73 -17.40 -12.20
CA MET A 150 8.89 -16.20 -12.22
C MET A 150 9.48 -15.05 -13.04
N VAL A 151 10.81 -14.88 -13.01
CA VAL A 151 11.48 -13.83 -13.77
C VAL A 151 11.54 -14.22 -15.25
N THR A 152 11.85 -15.49 -15.57
CA THR A 152 11.78 -16.04 -16.93
C THR A 152 10.41 -15.80 -17.54
N LYS A 153 9.32 -16.21 -16.88
CA LYS A 153 7.94 -16.03 -17.38
C LYS A 153 7.59 -14.56 -17.64
N LYS A 154 8.16 -13.64 -16.87
CA LYS A 154 7.96 -12.19 -17.09
C LYS A 154 8.73 -11.69 -18.30
N LEU A 155 9.98 -12.14 -18.48
CA LEU A 155 10.81 -11.78 -19.63
C LEU A 155 10.23 -12.40 -20.90
N GLU A 156 9.83 -13.66 -20.87
CA GLU A 156 9.14 -14.37 -21.94
C GLU A 156 7.93 -13.58 -22.43
N LYS A 157 7.02 -13.20 -21.52
CA LYS A 157 5.84 -12.41 -21.87
C LYS A 157 6.17 -11.01 -22.41
N LYS A 158 7.21 -10.36 -21.88
CA LYS A 158 7.52 -8.97 -22.21
C LYS A 158 8.38 -8.80 -23.47
N LEU A 159 9.23 -9.78 -23.74
CA LEU A 159 10.19 -9.77 -24.84
C LEU A 159 9.81 -10.78 -25.93
N ASN A 160 8.68 -11.48 -25.75
CA ASN A 160 8.21 -12.53 -26.66
C ASN A 160 9.34 -13.54 -26.97
N LEU A 161 9.96 -14.08 -25.92
CA LEU A 161 11.10 -14.98 -26.05
C LEU A 161 10.69 -16.30 -26.70
N SER A 162 11.52 -16.83 -27.60
CA SER A 162 11.33 -18.19 -28.10
C SER A 162 11.52 -19.24 -27.00
N ALA A 163 11.14 -20.50 -27.26
CA ALA A 163 11.36 -21.59 -26.33
C ALA A 163 12.85 -21.73 -25.95
N ASP A 164 13.74 -21.69 -26.95
CA ASP A 164 15.19 -21.79 -26.75
C ASP A 164 15.75 -20.60 -25.95
N GLN A 165 15.29 -19.39 -26.23
CA GLN A 165 15.67 -18.21 -25.47
C GLN A 165 15.17 -18.30 -24.03
N SER A 166 13.94 -18.75 -23.81
CA SER A 166 13.35 -18.94 -22.48
C SER A 166 14.14 -19.97 -21.66
N ALA A 167 14.59 -21.07 -22.28
CA ALA A 167 15.44 -22.06 -21.63
C ALA A 167 16.79 -21.47 -21.19
N LYS A 168 17.48 -20.74 -22.07
CA LYS A 168 18.75 -20.07 -21.76
C LYS A 168 18.59 -19.01 -20.66
N VAL A 169 17.53 -18.20 -20.74
CA VAL A 169 17.19 -17.18 -19.73
C VAL A 169 16.91 -17.82 -18.38
N SER A 170 16.18 -18.95 -18.35
CA SER A 170 15.90 -19.68 -17.12
C SER A 170 17.18 -20.18 -16.43
N ALA A 171 18.11 -20.76 -17.19
CA ALA A 171 19.38 -21.23 -16.67
C ALA A 171 20.23 -20.08 -16.08
N ILE A 172 20.31 -18.95 -16.80
CA ILE A 172 21.03 -17.74 -16.34
C ILE A 172 20.42 -17.20 -15.03
N LEU A 173 19.09 -17.11 -14.96
CA LEU A 173 18.39 -16.59 -13.78
C LEU A 173 18.45 -17.55 -12.58
N LEU A 174 18.50 -18.86 -12.82
CA LEU A 174 18.73 -19.85 -11.77
C LEU A 174 20.13 -19.69 -11.18
N ALA A 175 21.15 -19.61 -12.04
CA ALA A 175 22.53 -19.36 -11.60
C ALA A 175 22.64 -18.05 -10.80
N GLN A 176 21.98 -16.98 -11.27
CA GLN A 176 21.88 -15.72 -10.53
C GLN A 176 21.24 -15.94 -9.14
N ALA A 177 20.08 -16.60 -9.09
CA ALA A 177 19.33 -16.78 -7.86
C ALA A 177 20.11 -17.58 -6.81
N THR A 178 20.83 -18.62 -7.24
CA THR A 178 21.72 -19.45 -6.40
C THR A 178 22.91 -18.66 -5.89
N ARG A 179 23.62 -17.91 -6.75
CA ARG A 179 24.74 -17.03 -6.32
C ARG A 179 24.28 -15.97 -5.32
N MET A 180 23.09 -15.40 -5.54
CA MET A 180 22.49 -14.42 -4.63
C MET A 180 22.17 -15.00 -3.25
N ASP A 181 21.77 -16.27 -3.17
CA ASP A 181 21.47 -16.93 -1.90
C ASP A 181 22.74 -17.34 -1.17
N SER A 182 23.73 -17.88 -1.88
CA SER A 182 25.06 -18.13 -1.33
C SER A 182 25.69 -16.84 -0.77
N LEU A 183 25.63 -15.74 -1.51
CA LEU A 183 26.14 -14.44 -1.02
C LEU A 183 25.38 -13.93 0.21
N LYS A 184 24.06 -14.18 0.33
CA LYS A 184 23.30 -13.78 1.52
C LYS A 184 23.63 -14.64 2.73
N ALA A 185 23.84 -15.94 2.53
CA ALA A 185 24.23 -16.88 3.58
C ALA A 185 25.64 -16.57 4.10
N ASN A 186 26.56 -16.24 3.17
CA ASN A 186 27.98 -16.05 3.44
C ASN A 186 28.42 -14.57 3.43
N LYS A 187 27.47 -13.64 3.62
CA LYS A 187 27.78 -12.20 3.57
C LYS A 187 28.81 -11.84 4.65
N ALA A 188 29.80 -11.03 4.30
CA ALA A 188 30.77 -10.54 5.27
C ALA A 188 30.05 -9.66 6.32
N GLN A 189 30.07 -10.07 7.58
CA GLN A 189 29.43 -9.32 8.66
C GLN A 189 30.19 -8.00 8.88
N GLY A 190 29.47 -6.87 8.88
CA GLY A 190 30.06 -5.54 9.04
C GLY A 190 30.57 -4.87 7.75
N ASP A 191 30.88 -5.62 6.69
CA ASP A 191 31.42 -5.05 5.45
C ASP A 191 30.33 -4.78 4.41
N ARG A 192 29.60 -3.68 4.60
CA ARG A 192 28.49 -3.29 3.71
C ARG A 192 28.97 -2.99 2.29
N THR A 193 30.19 -2.46 2.14
CA THR A 193 30.74 -2.05 0.84
C THR A 193 31.09 -3.27 -0.01
N LYS A 194 31.81 -4.26 0.54
CA LYS A 194 32.12 -5.50 -0.18
C LYS A 194 30.87 -6.27 -0.56
N ASN A 195 29.91 -6.38 0.36
CA ASN A 195 28.63 -7.03 0.06
C ASN A 195 27.90 -6.29 -1.08
N HIS A 196 27.87 -4.95 -1.06
CA HIS A 196 27.26 -4.17 -2.14
C HIS A 196 27.95 -4.41 -3.49
N ALA A 197 29.28 -4.39 -3.52
CA ALA A 197 30.05 -4.66 -4.73
C ALA A 197 29.77 -6.07 -5.28
N ALA A 198 29.76 -7.09 -4.42
CA ALA A 198 29.44 -8.47 -4.81
C ALA A 198 28.01 -8.59 -5.38
N PHE A 199 27.02 -7.96 -4.74
CA PHE A 199 25.65 -7.91 -5.26
C PHE A 199 25.56 -7.21 -6.62
N LYS A 200 26.34 -6.13 -6.81
CA LYS A 200 26.41 -5.40 -8.08
C LYS A 200 27.03 -6.27 -9.18
N GLY A 201 28.15 -6.94 -8.90
CA GLY A 201 28.84 -7.81 -9.84
C GLY A 201 27.95 -8.96 -10.34
N ILE A 202 27.24 -9.65 -9.44
CA ILE A 202 26.28 -10.69 -9.85
C ILE A 202 25.23 -10.14 -10.81
N ARG A 203 24.71 -8.94 -10.54
CA ARG A 203 23.70 -8.30 -11.40
C ARG A 203 24.24 -7.92 -12.77
N GLN A 204 25.44 -7.34 -12.83
CA GLN A 204 26.08 -6.95 -14.10
C GLN A 204 26.36 -8.18 -14.97
N ASN A 205 26.97 -9.22 -14.39
CA ASN A 205 27.23 -10.46 -15.12
C ASN A 205 25.95 -11.13 -15.64
N THR A 206 24.87 -11.12 -14.84
CA THR A 206 23.57 -11.65 -15.32
C THR A 206 23.02 -10.80 -16.46
N ASP A 207 23.13 -9.48 -16.39
CA ASP A 207 22.65 -8.55 -17.41
C ASP A 207 23.34 -8.76 -18.77
N GLU A 208 24.67 -8.96 -18.75
CA GLU A 208 25.48 -9.29 -19.91
C GLU A 208 25.04 -10.63 -20.53
N GLN A 209 24.89 -11.66 -19.70
CA GLN A 209 24.46 -12.99 -20.15
C GLN A 209 23.05 -12.97 -20.75
N LEU A 210 22.10 -12.25 -20.13
CA LEU A 210 20.75 -12.11 -20.67
C LEU A 210 20.75 -11.35 -21.99
N SER A 211 21.50 -10.25 -22.07
CA SER A 211 21.61 -9.45 -23.29
C SER A 211 22.17 -10.27 -24.45
N ALA A 212 23.11 -11.18 -24.21
CA ALA A 212 23.66 -12.06 -25.25
C ALA A 212 22.64 -13.05 -25.85
N VAL A 213 21.56 -13.38 -25.13
CA VAL A 213 20.50 -14.30 -25.60
C VAL A 213 19.47 -13.60 -26.50
N PHE A 214 19.37 -12.29 -26.39
CA PHE A 214 18.33 -11.48 -27.04
C PHE A 214 18.74 -11.02 -28.45
N ASN A 215 17.76 -10.95 -29.35
CA ASN A 215 17.93 -10.27 -30.64
C ASN A 215 17.90 -8.72 -30.47
N ALA A 216 18.05 -7.98 -31.56
CA ALA A 216 18.13 -6.51 -31.52
C ALA A 216 16.89 -5.85 -30.89
N ASP A 217 15.68 -6.27 -31.29
CA ASP A 217 14.43 -5.70 -30.79
C ASP A 217 14.20 -6.03 -29.32
N GLN A 218 14.49 -7.26 -28.92
CA GLN A 218 14.40 -7.73 -27.54
C GLN A 218 15.40 -7.02 -26.64
N LYS A 219 16.64 -6.78 -27.11
CA LYS A 219 17.63 -5.97 -26.40
C LYS A 219 17.11 -4.57 -26.15
N LYS A 220 16.55 -3.91 -27.16
CA LYS A 220 15.96 -2.57 -27.04
C LYS A 220 14.86 -2.54 -25.98
N ALA A 221 13.88 -3.46 -26.05
CA ALA A 221 12.80 -3.55 -25.08
C ALA A 221 13.31 -3.87 -23.65
N TYR A 222 14.36 -4.67 -23.54
CA TYR A 222 14.99 -4.99 -22.27
C TYR A 222 15.68 -3.77 -21.64
N GLU A 223 16.43 -2.99 -22.42
CA GLU A 223 17.05 -1.73 -21.97
C GLU A 223 16.01 -0.70 -21.53
N GLU A 224 14.93 -0.52 -22.30
CA GLU A 224 13.83 0.37 -21.93
C GLU A 224 13.19 -0.06 -20.59
N MET A 225 12.98 -1.36 -20.39
CA MET A 225 12.47 -1.88 -19.12
C MET A 225 13.44 -1.59 -17.97
N LYS A 226 14.76 -1.70 -18.18
CA LYS A 226 15.77 -1.36 -17.17
C LYS A 226 15.75 0.13 -16.84
N ALA A 227 15.68 0.99 -17.86
CA ALA A 227 15.59 2.44 -17.72
C ALA A 227 14.33 2.85 -16.94
N ALA A 228 13.16 2.35 -17.33
CA ALA A 228 11.89 2.61 -16.64
C ALA A 228 11.93 2.16 -15.17
N ARG A 229 12.59 1.03 -14.89
CA ARG A 229 12.79 0.56 -13.53
C ARG A 229 13.71 1.48 -12.73
N LYS A 230 14.78 1.99 -13.34
CA LYS A 230 15.71 2.93 -12.72
C LYS A 230 15.01 4.25 -12.41
N GLU A 231 14.23 4.79 -13.34
CA GLU A 231 13.45 6.02 -13.11
C GLU A 231 12.41 5.83 -12.01
N LYS A 232 11.61 4.77 -12.04
CA LYS A 232 10.67 4.48 -10.94
C LYS A 232 11.36 4.34 -9.58
N MET A 233 12.59 3.84 -9.55
CA MET A 233 13.38 3.76 -8.32
C MET A 233 13.90 5.15 -7.89
N LYS A 234 14.31 6.00 -8.84
CA LYS A 234 14.67 7.40 -8.57
C LYS A 234 13.47 8.18 -8.09
N GLU A 235 12.31 8.11 -8.76
CA GLU A 235 11.06 8.74 -8.32
C GLU A 235 10.68 8.33 -6.90
N ARG A 236 10.78 7.03 -6.58
CA ARG A 236 10.49 6.56 -5.21
C ARG A 236 11.49 7.08 -4.18
N ARG A 237 12.74 7.27 -4.57
CA ARG A 237 13.77 7.87 -3.69
C ARG A 237 13.58 9.39 -3.59
N GLY A 238 13.30 10.07 -4.70
CA GLY A 238 13.03 11.50 -4.79
C GLY A 238 11.74 11.88 -4.06
N ALA A 239 10.66 11.13 -4.21
CA ALA A 239 9.44 11.30 -3.43
C ALA A 239 9.62 10.94 -1.94
N ALA A 240 10.63 10.13 -1.59
CA ALA A 240 11.03 9.92 -0.20
C ALA A 240 12.02 10.98 0.32
N VAL A 241 12.58 11.82 -0.56
CA VAL A 241 13.46 12.95 -0.19
C VAL A 241 12.66 14.25 -0.14
N GLN A 242 11.79 14.51 -1.12
CA GLN A 242 10.88 15.66 -1.17
C GLN A 242 9.80 15.63 -0.10
N LYS A 243 9.45 14.46 0.43
CA LYS A 243 8.56 14.37 1.58
C LYS A 243 9.33 14.41 2.93
N ALA A 244 10.67 14.37 2.88
CA ALA A 244 11.57 14.31 4.03
C ALA A 244 12.28 15.62 4.37
N GLY A 245 12.38 16.53 3.40
CA GLY A 245 12.68 17.95 3.63
C GLY A 245 11.39 18.74 3.76
#